data_AF-A0A2H4T0U3-F1
#
_entry.id   AF-A0A2H4T0U3-F1
#
_cell.length_a   1.000
_cell.length_b   1.000
_cell.length_c   1.000
_cell.angle_alpha   90.00
_cell.angle_beta   90.00
_cell.angle_gamma   90.00
#
_symmetry.space_group_name_H-M   'P 1'
#
loop_
_entity.id
_entity.type
_entity.pdbx_description
1 polymer ?
#
loop_
_entity_poly.entity_id
_entity_poly.type
_entity_poly.pdbx_seq_one_letter_code
_entity_poly.pdbx_strand_id
1 'polypeptide(L)'
;APLGGLDHTVVKIIEQTAAEGCTVFSFGGSFGAKVCESPNAAPEAEAALEELRSRGIFTGDGNLRFKNKFRTESLPLYLCQPADTARTDVSRLILMIANPEVAAQGDAADDDQATADGPSPAAARTATPQPATPPAPPRTAPPATRTAPPAPVSQAPHVPQSPNTTQPPHAPQQPTGPRDQHLAAHGWNPLHLPASAVDFDLLSDSWAELDRPDVAARTAALRAAAEHRPTGQTLDGLDLLPFSCVVPTPSGRAAEAALCRAWPHRGPVVLHNSLFPTWYFSHLDHGFTPTAVRRAADRDPVFRGDLDLTHLDARLAEDAGRIAFLCVEVSNNADGGAALSYENLAAVRETADRYGVPLVLDATRVLDNAVLITEHEDDHRGREVLDVARDLLALADAVTISLS
;
A
#
# COMPACT_ATOMS: atom_id res chain seq x y z
N ALA A 1 14.82 17.13 -1.78
CA ALA A 1 15.33 15.75 -2.01
C ALA A 1 14.57 15.16 -3.19
N PRO A 2 15.14 14.28 -4.06
CA PRO A 2 14.29 13.66 -5.06
C PRO A 2 13.21 12.87 -4.32
N LEU A 3 11.98 12.95 -4.80
CA LEU A 3 10.76 12.34 -4.28
C LEU A 3 10.82 10.81 -4.43
N GLY A 4 11.78 10.21 -3.74
CA GLY A 4 12.15 8.79 -3.80
C GLY A 4 11.14 7.91 -3.09
N GLY A 5 9.90 7.90 -3.57
CA GLY A 5 8.93 6.86 -3.25
C GLY A 5 9.20 5.59 -4.07
N LEU A 6 8.40 4.55 -3.80
CA LEU A 6 8.40 3.28 -4.53
C LEU A 6 8.44 3.49 -6.05
N ASP A 7 7.73 4.49 -6.57
CA ASP A 7 7.68 4.81 -8.00
C ASP A 7 9.02 5.23 -8.59
N HIS A 8 9.81 6.05 -7.89
CA HIS A 8 11.15 6.43 -8.36
C HIS A 8 12.07 5.22 -8.39
N THR A 9 12.00 4.39 -7.36
CA THR A 9 12.76 3.15 -7.26
C THR A 9 12.38 2.17 -8.36
N VAL A 10 11.09 2.00 -8.65
CA VAL A 10 10.60 1.16 -9.76
C VAL A 10 11.08 1.70 -11.10
N VAL A 11 10.99 3.02 -11.34
CA VAL A 11 11.50 3.63 -12.58
C VAL A 11 13.02 3.45 -12.69
N LYS A 12 13.78 3.60 -11.61
CA LYS A 12 15.22 3.36 -11.61
C LYS A 12 15.59 1.90 -11.85
N ILE A 13 14.81 0.96 -11.32
CA ILE A 13 14.95 -0.47 -11.62
C ILE A 13 14.66 -0.73 -13.10
N ILE A 14 13.64 -0.11 -13.69
CA ILE A 14 13.32 -0.25 -15.12
C ILE A 14 14.45 0.33 -15.98
N GLU A 15 14.93 1.53 -15.68
CA GLU A 15 16.04 2.16 -16.41
C GLU A 15 17.30 1.31 -16.33
N GLN A 16 17.61 0.78 -15.15
CA GLN A 16 18.79 -0.06 -14.92
C GLN A 16 18.67 -1.40 -15.64
N THR A 17 17.52 -2.09 -15.54
CA THR A 17 17.29 -3.37 -16.23
C THR A 17 17.29 -3.20 -17.75
N ALA A 18 16.76 -2.09 -18.27
CA ALA A 18 16.85 -1.75 -19.68
C ALA A 18 18.31 -1.50 -20.12
N ALA A 19 19.10 -0.80 -19.31
CA ALA A 19 20.54 -0.59 -19.55
C ALA A 19 21.34 -1.90 -19.50
N GLU A 20 20.88 -2.87 -18.71
CA GLU A 20 21.43 -4.23 -18.61
C GLU A 20 20.95 -5.16 -19.76
N GLY A 21 20.12 -4.66 -20.67
CA GLY A 21 19.65 -5.40 -21.83
C GLY A 21 18.47 -6.34 -21.55
N CYS A 22 17.81 -6.21 -20.40
CA CYS A 22 16.58 -6.93 -20.11
C CYS A 22 15.47 -6.45 -21.06
N THR A 23 14.93 -7.38 -21.87
CA THR A 23 13.83 -7.11 -22.81
C THR A 23 12.46 -7.51 -22.26
N VAL A 24 12.43 -8.13 -21.08
CA VAL A 24 11.21 -8.64 -20.45
C VAL A 24 10.91 -7.80 -19.21
N PHE A 25 9.78 -7.11 -19.24
CA PHE A 25 9.24 -6.37 -18.10
C PHE A 25 7.92 -7.01 -17.65
N SER A 26 7.85 -7.46 -16.40
CA SER A 26 6.61 -7.98 -15.83
C SER A 26 5.75 -6.84 -15.33
N PHE A 27 4.58 -6.65 -15.96
CA PHE A 27 3.59 -5.67 -15.52
C PHE A 27 2.88 -6.03 -14.21
N GLY A 28 3.19 -7.19 -13.60
CA GLY A 28 2.52 -7.62 -12.37
C GLY A 28 1.01 -7.69 -12.52
N GLY A 29 0.51 -8.14 -13.68
CA GLY A 29 -0.91 -8.15 -14.03
C GLY A 29 -1.77 -8.93 -13.02
N SER A 30 -3.01 -8.50 -12.82
CA SER A 30 -4.04 -9.27 -12.12
C SER A 30 -4.92 -9.94 -13.16
N PHE A 31 -4.96 -11.27 -13.15
CA PHE A 31 -5.76 -12.03 -14.11
C PHE A 31 -7.23 -12.09 -13.68
N GLY A 32 -8.12 -11.95 -14.66
CA GLY A 32 -9.54 -12.25 -14.50
C GLY A 32 -10.46 -11.08 -14.19
N ALA A 33 -9.96 -9.87 -13.85
CA ALA A 33 -10.83 -8.73 -13.66
C ALA A 33 -11.18 -8.06 -15.00
N LYS A 34 -12.48 -7.88 -15.30
CA LYS A 34 -12.93 -7.10 -16.46
C LYS A 34 -13.08 -5.63 -16.05
N VAL A 35 -12.20 -4.78 -16.57
CA VAL A 35 -12.14 -3.35 -16.17
C VAL A 35 -12.89 -2.45 -17.16
N CYS A 36 -12.97 -2.86 -18.44
CA CYS A 36 -13.70 -2.14 -19.48
C CYS A 36 -14.17 -3.07 -20.61
N GLU A 37 -15.08 -2.58 -21.45
CA GLU A 37 -15.49 -3.22 -22.71
C GLU A 37 -14.57 -2.78 -23.86
N SER A 38 -14.42 -3.61 -24.89
CA SER A 38 -13.75 -3.25 -26.14
C SER A 38 -14.72 -3.31 -27.33
N PRO A 39 -14.80 -2.28 -28.19
CA PRO A 39 -15.65 -2.31 -29.38
C PRO A 39 -15.16 -3.30 -30.45
N ASN A 40 -13.91 -3.78 -30.34
CA ASN A 40 -13.27 -4.70 -31.28
C ASN A 40 -12.91 -6.03 -30.62
N ALA A 41 -13.63 -6.44 -29.57
CA ALA A 41 -13.33 -7.66 -28.84
C ALA A 41 -13.48 -8.91 -29.74
N ALA A 42 -12.58 -9.87 -29.58
CA ALA A 42 -12.72 -11.18 -30.22
C ALA A 42 -13.83 -11.98 -29.49
N PRO A 43 -14.95 -12.34 -30.14
CA PRO A 43 -16.10 -12.93 -29.46
C PRO A 43 -15.78 -14.25 -28.75
N GLU A 44 -14.92 -15.08 -29.31
CA GLU A 44 -14.56 -16.38 -28.72
C GLU A 44 -13.68 -16.18 -27.47
N ALA A 45 -12.81 -15.16 -27.49
CA ALA A 45 -11.98 -14.80 -26.34
C ALA A 45 -12.83 -14.27 -25.18
N GLU A 46 -13.80 -13.41 -25.46
CA GLU A 46 -14.72 -12.91 -24.45
C GLU A 46 -15.58 -14.02 -23.84
N ALA A 47 -16.12 -14.92 -24.68
CA ALA A 47 -16.93 -16.03 -24.22
C ALA A 47 -16.12 -16.97 -23.30
N ALA A 48 -14.88 -17.31 -23.66
CA ALA A 48 -14.01 -18.15 -22.84
C ALA A 48 -13.66 -17.48 -21.50
N LEU A 49 -13.33 -16.18 -21.49
CA LEU A 49 -13.01 -15.45 -20.27
C LEU A 49 -14.24 -15.24 -19.36
N GLU A 50 -15.43 -15.04 -19.94
CA GLU A 50 -16.69 -14.99 -19.21
C GLU A 50 -17.01 -16.35 -18.56
N GLU A 51 -16.83 -17.45 -19.29
CA GLU A 51 -17.04 -18.79 -18.76
C GLU A 51 -16.11 -19.06 -17.56
N LEU A 52 -14.82 -18.72 -17.68
CA LEU A 52 -13.84 -18.88 -16.60
C LEU A 52 -14.18 -18.02 -15.37
N ARG A 53 -14.70 -16.79 -15.58
CA ARG A 53 -15.20 -15.94 -14.50
C ARG A 53 -16.44 -16.53 -13.83
N SER A 54 -17.41 -17.01 -14.61
CA SER A 54 -18.65 -17.61 -14.08
C SER A 54 -18.39 -18.85 -13.22
N ARG A 55 -17.30 -19.57 -13.48
CA ARG A 55 -16.84 -20.74 -12.72
C ARG A 55 -15.95 -20.37 -11.52
N GLY A 56 -15.69 -19.08 -11.28
CA GLY A 56 -14.88 -18.61 -10.16
C GLY A 56 -13.37 -18.85 -10.30
N ILE A 57 -12.87 -19.16 -11.50
CA ILE A 57 -11.45 -19.43 -11.74
C ILE A 57 -10.66 -18.13 -11.89
N PHE A 58 -11.29 -17.09 -12.42
CA PHE A 58 -10.70 -15.78 -12.73
C PHE A 58 -11.34 -14.64 -11.92
N THR A 59 -11.28 -14.73 -10.58
CA THR A 59 -11.81 -13.68 -9.67
C THR A 59 -10.71 -12.70 -9.26
N GLY A 60 -10.31 -11.82 -10.19
CA GLY A 60 -9.18 -10.89 -9.99
C GLY A 60 -9.49 -9.62 -9.20
N ASP A 61 -10.76 -9.36 -8.86
CA ASP A 61 -11.23 -8.04 -8.38
C ASP A 61 -10.60 -7.60 -7.06
N GLY A 62 -10.38 -8.53 -6.12
CA GLY A 62 -9.72 -8.22 -4.84
C GLY A 62 -8.26 -7.79 -5.01
N ASN A 63 -7.53 -8.52 -5.86
CA ASN A 63 -6.12 -8.22 -6.15
C ASN A 63 -5.98 -6.94 -7.00
N LEU A 64 -6.92 -6.68 -7.91
CA LEU A 64 -6.99 -5.43 -8.66
C LEU A 64 -7.19 -4.22 -7.70
N ARG A 65 -8.12 -4.32 -6.74
CA ARG A 65 -8.34 -3.26 -5.73
C ARG A 65 -7.11 -3.02 -4.86
N PHE A 66 -6.43 -4.10 -4.44
CA PHE A 66 -5.19 -4.00 -3.66
C PHE A 66 -4.09 -3.28 -4.43
N LYS A 67 -3.88 -3.62 -5.71
CA LYS A 67 -2.83 -3.01 -6.55
C LYS A 67 -3.14 -1.57 -6.97
N ASN A 68 -4.41 -1.19 -7.03
CA ASN A 68 -4.85 0.17 -7.32
C ASN A 68 -4.89 1.09 -6.08
N LYS A 69 -4.42 0.65 -4.90
CA LYS A 69 -4.47 1.40 -3.63
C LYS A 69 -3.84 2.81 -3.71
N PHE A 70 -2.93 3.05 -4.65
CA PHE A 70 -2.13 4.28 -4.73
C PHE A 70 -2.35 5.12 -6.01
N ARG A 71 -3.28 4.73 -6.90
CA ARG A 71 -3.60 5.50 -8.12
C ARG A 71 -5.10 5.56 -8.39
N THR A 72 -5.59 6.73 -8.78
CA THR A 72 -7.02 7.00 -9.07
C THR A 72 -7.44 6.76 -10.52
N GLU A 73 -6.50 6.53 -11.44
CA GLU A 73 -6.81 6.35 -12.87
C GLU A 73 -6.26 5.03 -13.41
N SER A 74 -7.11 4.29 -14.12
CA SER A 74 -6.77 3.05 -14.84
C SER A 74 -6.90 3.28 -16.34
N LEU A 75 -5.80 3.11 -17.07
CA LEU A 75 -5.79 3.19 -18.53
C LEU A 75 -5.80 1.76 -19.11
N PRO A 76 -6.75 1.43 -20.01
CA PRO A 76 -6.79 0.10 -20.61
C PRO A 76 -5.66 -0.08 -21.62
N LEU A 77 -4.96 -1.21 -21.53
CA LEU A 77 -4.05 -1.71 -22.55
C LEU A 77 -4.69 -2.91 -23.23
N TYR A 78 -4.72 -2.91 -24.56
CA TYR A 78 -5.31 -3.98 -25.35
C TYR A 78 -4.22 -4.86 -25.97
N LEU A 79 -4.39 -6.18 -25.87
CA LEU A 79 -3.64 -7.13 -26.68
C LEU A 79 -4.38 -7.30 -28.00
N CYS A 80 -3.73 -6.90 -29.09
CA CYS A 80 -4.29 -6.93 -30.43
C CYS A 80 -3.55 -7.96 -31.30
N GLN A 81 -4.29 -8.64 -32.16
CA GLN A 81 -3.72 -9.44 -33.25
C GLN A 81 -4.22 -8.89 -34.60
N PRO A 82 -3.46 -9.07 -35.70
CA PRO A 82 -3.93 -8.71 -37.04
C PRO A 82 -5.25 -9.42 -37.38
N ALA A 83 -6.13 -8.73 -38.10
CA ALA A 83 -7.47 -9.24 -38.42
C ALA A 83 -7.45 -10.42 -39.42
N ASP A 84 -6.36 -10.54 -40.18
CA ASP A 84 -6.14 -11.48 -41.28
C ASP A 84 -5.31 -12.72 -40.89
N THR A 85 -4.90 -12.83 -39.62
CA THR A 85 -4.16 -13.99 -39.12
C THR A 85 -5.07 -14.97 -38.38
N ALA A 86 -4.66 -16.25 -38.36
CA ALA A 86 -5.35 -17.26 -37.56
C ALA A 86 -5.43 -16.83 -36.09
N ARG A 87 -6.61 -16.93 -35.48
CA ARG A 87 -6.84 -16.46 -34.12
C ARG A 87 -6.08 -17.34 -33.13
N THR A 88 -5.33 -16.73 -32.23
CA THR A 88 -4.68 -17.45 -31.14
C THR A 88 -5.72 -17.89 -30.11
N ASP A 89 -5.71 -19.16 -29.72
CA ASP A 89 -6.58 -19.68 -28.67
C ASP A 89 -6.22 -19.04 -27.31
N VAL A 90 -7.22 -18.46 -26.64
CA VAL A 90 -7.05 -17.83 -25.33
C VAL A 90 -6.59 -18.82 -24.27
N SER A 91 -6.98 -20.10 -24.37
CA SER A 91 -6.49 -21.14 -23.46
C SER A 91 -4.98 -21.34 -23.58
N ARG A 92 -4.41 -21.24 -24.79
CA ARG A 92 -2.97 -21.30 -25.04
C ARG A 92 -2.25 -20.09 -24.44
N LEU A 93 -2.82 -18.90 -24.57
CA LEU A 93 -2.29 -17.69 -23.94
C LEU A 93 -2.30 -17.80 -22.40
N ILE A 94 -3.39 -18.32 -21.83
CA ILE A 94 -3.50 -18.56 -20.38
C ILE A 94 -2.47 -19.60 -19.93
N LEU A 95 -2.30 -20.70 -20.67
CA LEU A 95 -1.31 -21.74 -20.36
C LEU A 95 0.12 -21.24 -20.47
N MET A 96 0.44 -20.43 -21.49
CA MET A 96 1.74 -19.79 -21.65
C MET A 96 2.07 -18.88 -20.46
N ILE A 97 1.08 -18.16 -19.94
CA ILE A 97 1.24 -17.28 -18.79
C ILE A 97 1.36 -18.09 -17.49
N ALA A 98 0.56 -19.13 -17.32
CA ALA A 98 0.51 -19.93 -16.10
C ALA A 98 1.69 -20.91 -15.97
N ASN A 99 2.22 -21.41 -17.08
CA ASN A 99 3.35 -22.32 -17.13
C ASN A 99 4.15 -22.17 -18.45
N PRO A 100 5.09 -21.20 -18.51
CA PRO A 100 5.81 -20.88 -19.74
C PRO A 100 6.68 -22.02 -20.28
N GLU A 101 7.07 -22.99 -19.45
CA GLU A 101 7.87 -24.16 -19.86
C GLU A 101 7.06 -25.18 -20.67
N VAL A 102 5.74 -25.28 -20.42
CA VAL A 102 4.84 -26.21 -21.12
C VAL A 102 4.48 -25.69 -22.51
N ALA A 103 4.36 -24.36 -22.68
CA ALA A 103 4.07 -23.75 -23.97
C ALA A 103 5.19 -23.95 -25.01
N ALA A 104 6.46 -23.93 -24.57
CA ALA A 104 7.62 -24.12 -25.44
C ALA A 104 7.78 -25.54 -26.01
N GLN A 105 7.12 -26.54 -25.41
CA GLN A 105 7.17 -27.95 -25.86
C GLN A 105 6.07 -28.28 -26.89
N GLY A 106 5.00 -27.48 -26.96
CA GLY A 106 3.87 -27.71 -27.87
C GLY A 106 4.09 -27.22 -29.30
N ASP A 107 5.01 -26.28 -29.53
CA ASP A 107 5.29 -25.73 -30.87
C ASP A 107 6.05 -26.70 -31.78
N ALA A 108 6.64 -27.77 -31.24
CA ALA A 108 7.43 -28.74 -32.01
C ALA A 108 6.62 -29.92 -32.57
N ALA A 109 5.33 -30.06 -32.21
CA ALA A 109 4.52 -31.24 -32.54
C ALA A 109 3.48 -31.02 -33.65
N ASP A 110 3.21 -29.78 -34.06
CA ASP A 110 2.16 -29.45 -35.04
C ASP A 110 2.68 -29.22 -36.47
N ASP A 111 3.99 -29.24 -36.71
CA ASP A 111 4.58 -29.00 -38.04
C ASP A 111 4.60 -30.24 -38.96
N ASP A 112 4.14 -31.43 -38.51
CA ASP A 112 4.32 -32.69 -39.25
C ASP A 112 3.02 -33.43 -39.65
N GLN A 113 1.85 -32.78 -39.59
CA GLN A 113 0.60 -33.35 -40.12
C GLN A 113 -0.19 -32.35 -40.99
N ALA A 114 0.35 -32.07 -42.17
CA ALA A 114 -0.40 -31.43 -43.25
C ALA A 114 -0.12 -32.09 -44.60
N THR A 115 -0.59 -33.32 -44.81
CA THR A 115 -0.98 -33.83 -46.16
C THR A 115 -1.88 -35.08 -46.04
N ALA A 116 -3.17 -34.95 -46.38
CA ALA A 116 -3.97 -35.90 -47.19
C ALA A 116 -5.49 -35.64 -47.05
N ASP A 117 -6.16 -35.64 -48.20
CA ASP A 117 -7.57 -35.29 -48.46
C ASP A 117 -8.65 -36.27 -47.93
N GLY A 118 -9.75 -35.67 -47.40
CA GLY A 118 -11.20 -36.04 -47.50
C GLY A 118 -11.72 -37.36 -46.88
N PRO A 119 -13.07 -37.56 -46.71
CA PRO A 119 -14.24 -36.67 -46.87
C PRO A 119 -15.19 -36.59 -45.62
N SER A 120 -16.13 -35.62 -45.63
CA SER A 120 -17.35 -35.52 -44.75
C SER A 120 -18.40 -36.61 -45.12
N PRO A 121 -19.57 -36.86 -44.44
CA PRO A 121 -20.24 -36.20 -43.29
C PRO A 121 -20.95 -37.17 -42.27
N ALA A 122 -21.51 -36.66 -41.15
CA ALA A 122 -22.79 -37.15 -40.57
C ALA A 122 -23.31 -36.25 -39.42
N ALA A 123 -24.64 -36.13 -39.36
CA ALA A 123 -25.41 -35.17 -38.58
C ALA A 123 -25.94 -35.70 -37.23
N ALA A 124 -26.16 -34.81 -36.26
CA ALA A 124 -27.20 -34.91 -35.23
C ALA A 124 -27.51 -33.48 -34.70
N ARG A 125 -28.43 -32.75 -35.33
CA ARG A 125 -29.83 -32.51 -34.93
C ARG A 125 -30.03 -31.82 -33.56
N THR A 126 -30.43 -30.54 -33.67
CA THR A 126 -31.54 -29.84 -32.99
C THR A 126 -31.50 -29.63 -31.47
N ALA A 127 -31.48 -28.35 -31.05
CA ALA A 127 -32.69 -27.66 -30.56
C ALA A 127 -32.45 -26.14 -30.44
N THR A 128 -33.28 -25.36 -31.13
CA THR A 128 -33.43 -23.90 -30.97
C THR A 128 -34.45 -23.60 -29.87
N PRO A 129 -34.28 -22.50 -29.12
CA PRO A 129 -35.42 -21.60 -28.93
C PRO A 129 -35.10 -20.14 -29.27
N GLN A 130 -36.13 -19.45 -29.77
CA GLN A 130 -36.17 -18.07 -30.24
C GLN A 130 -36.72 -17.13 -29.13
N PRO A 131 -36.85 -15.79 -29.32
CA PRO A 131 -36.16 -14.78 -28.53
C PRO A 131 -37.07 -14.02 -27.53
N ALA A 132 -36.48 -13.43 -26.49
CA ALA A 132 -37.14 -12.47 -25.61
C ALA A 132 -36.77 -11.02 -25.99
N THR A 133 -37.80 -10.17 -26.10
CA THR A 133 -37.77 -8.76 -26.48
C THR A 133 -37.16 -7.87 -25.37
N PRO A 134 -36.33 -6.85 -25.69
CA PRO A 134 -35.84 -5.89 -24.69
C PRO A 134 -36.84 -4.72 -24.45
N PRO A 135 -36.93 -4.18 -23.22
CA PRO A 135 -37.69 -2.95 -22.96
C PRO A 135 -36.91 -1.67 -23.28
N ALA A 136 -37.66 -0.58 -23.46
CA ALA A 136 -37.28 0.73 -24.00
C ALA A 136 -36.23 1.53 -23.20
N PRO A 137 -35.52 2.50 -23.82
CA PRO A 137 -34.49 3.29 -23.15
C PRO A 137 -35.07 4.50 -22.37
N PRO A 138 -34.43 4.93 -21.27
CA PRO A 138 -34.76 6.21 -20.63
C PRO A 138 -34.06 7.40 -21.30
N ARG A 139 -34.62 8.58 -20.99
CA ARG A 139 -34.55 9.85 -21.72
C ARG A 139 -33.24 10.62 -21.52
N THR A 140 -32.88 11.36 -22.57
CA THR A 140 -31.77 12.31 -22.71
C THR A 140 -31.88 13.54 -21.79
N ALA A 141 -30.75 13.97 -21.22
CA ALA A 141 -30.51 15.30 -20.64
C ALA A 141 -29.61 16.15 -21.57
N PRO A 142 -29.67 17.50 -21.52
CA PRO A 142 -29.19 18.41 -22.58
C PRO A 142 -27.67 18.70 -22.56
N PRO A 143 -27.09 19.25 -23.65
CA PRO A 143 -25.64 19.28 -23.86
C PRO A 143 -24.94 20.44 -23.16
N ALA A 144 -23.76 20.17 -22.60
CA ALA A 144 -22.80 21.19 -22.20
C ALA A 144 -21.93 21.63 -23.40
N THR A 145 -21.62 22.92 -23.41
CA THR A 145 -20.91 23.71 -24.42
C THR A 145 -19.53 23.20 -24.80
N ARG A 146 -19.22 23.23 -26.10
CA ARG A 146 -17.91 22.88 -26.70
C ARG A 146 -16.89 24.00 -26.48
N THR A 147 -15.71 23.66 -25.97
CA THR A 147 -14.48 24.44 -26.13
C THR A 147 -13.51 23.67 -27.05
N ALA A 148 -12.81 24.40 -27.91
CA ALA A 148 -12.02 23.89 -29.02
C ALA A 148 -10.68 23.23 -28.59
N PRO A 149 -10.14 22.27 -29.35
CA PRO A 149 -8.83 21.67 -29.08
C PRO A 149 -7.66 22.54 -29.61
N PRO A 150 -6.48 22.55 -28.96
CA PRO A 150 -5.28 23.17 -29.50
C PRO A 150 -4.60 22.28 -30.56
N ALA A 151 -3.81 22.94 -31.42
CA ALA A 151 -3.17 22.42 -32.64
C ALA A 151 -2.01 21.41 -32.42
N PRO A 152 -1.65 20.59 -33.42
CA PRO A 152 -0.65 19.54 -33.28
C PRO A 152 0.78 20.07 -33.37
N VAL A 153 1.64 19.61 -32.45
CA VAL A 153 3.09 19.87 -32.50
C VAL A 153 3.76 18.72 -33.27
N SER A 154 4.19 19.01 -34.49
CA SER A 154 5.10 18.16 -35.27
C SER A 154 6.51 18.26 -34.71
N GLN A 155 7.07 17.15 -34.23
CA GLN A 155 8.44 16.68 -34.48
C GLN A 155 8.71 15.42 -33.65
N ALA A 156 8.96 14.29 -34.32
CA ALA A 156 9.42 13.05 -33.71
C ALA A 156 10.94 13.13 -33.45
N PRO A 157 11.44 12.74 -32.26
CA PRO A 157 12.88 12.62 -32.05
C PRO A 157 13.44 11.36 -32.74
N HIS A 158 14.63 11.52 -33.34
CA HIS A 158 15.40 10.49 -34.03
C HIS A 158 15.72 9.29 -33.12
N VAL A 159 15.39 8.09 -33.58
CA VAL A 159 15.84 6.80 -33.00
C VAL A 159 17.19 6.43 -33.62
N PRO A 160 18.27 6.24 -32.84
CA PRO A 160 19.51 5.69 -33.36
C PRO A 160 19.33 4.19 -33.66
N GLN A 161 19.80 3.74 -34.82
CA GLN A 161 19.79 2.32 -35.19
C GLN A 161 20.82 1.53 -34.36
N SER A 162 20.37 0.49 -33.64
CA SER A 162 21.25 -0.44 -32.91
C SER A 162 21.84 -1.50 -33.86
N PRO A 163 23.13 -1.85 -33.72
CA PRO A 163 23.72 -2.96 -34.48
C PRO A 163 23.29 -4.32 -33.90
N ASN A 164 22.94 -5.21 -34.83
CA ASN A 164 22.49 -6.57 -34.60
C ASN A 164 23.65 -7.44 -34.06
N THR A 165 23.53 -7.98 -32.85
CA THR A 165 24.26 -9.19 -32.38
C THR A 165 23.55 -9.76 -31.15
N THR A 166 22.67 -10.72 -31.37
CA THR A 166 22.03 -11.53 -30.32
C THR A 166 23.05 -12.53 -29.76
N GLN A 167 23.60 -12.24 -28.58
CA GLN A 167 24.11 -13.29 -27.70
C GLN A 167 22.96 -13.83 -26.84
N PRO A 168 22.92 -15.14 -26.56
CA PRO A 168 21.90 -15.72 -25.67
C PRO A 168 22.03 -15.12 -24.26
N PRO A 169 20.92 -15.02 -23.50
CA PRO A 169 20.88 -14.38 -22.19
C PRO A 169 21.90 -15.03 -21.25
N HIS A 170 22.76 -14.21 -20.65
CA HIS A 170 23.70 -14.66 -19.63
C HIS A 170 22.93 -15.34 -18.50
N ALA A 171 23.34 -16.56 -18.15
CA ALA A 171 22.91 -17.23 -16.92
C ALA A 171 23.06 -16.27 -15.72
N PRO A 172 22.22 -16.39 -14.66
CA PRO A 172 22.30 -15.52 -13.49
C PRO A 172 23.75 -15.40 -13.05
N GLN A 173 24.28 -14.17 -13.08
CA GLN A 173 25.68 -13.91 -12.77
C GLN A 173 25.98 -14.54 -11.42
N GLN A 174 26.99 -15.43 -11.39
CA GLN A 174 27.38 -16.04 -10.13
C GLN A 174 27.72 -14.92 -9.14
N PRO A 175 27.18 -14.97 -7.91
CA PRO A 175 27.43 -13.95 -6.92
C PRO A 175 28.95 -13.77 -6.73
N THR A 176 29.45 -12.59 -7.11
CA THR A 176 30.88 -12.34 -7.30
C THR A 176 31.58 -11.95 -5.99
N GLY A 177 30.83 -11.39 -5.04
CA GLY A 177 31.31 -11.01 -3.72
C GLY A 177 30.78 -11.91 -2.58
N PRO A 178 31.47 -11.96 -1.43
CA PRO A 178 30.99 -12.71 -0.25
C PRO A 178 29.59 -12.31 0.22
N ARG A 179 29.22 -11.02 0.09
CA ARG A 179 27.88 -10.53 0.45
C ARG A 179 26.80 -11.02 -0.51
N ASP A 180 27.08 -11.02 -1.82
CA ASP A 180 26.14 -11.51 -2.84
C ASP A 180 25.89 -13.01 -2.66
N GLN A 181 26.93 -13.78 -2.33
CA GLN A 181 26.82 -15.21 -2.06
C GLN A 181 25.96 -15.46 -0.82
N HIS A 182 26.15 -14.62 0.20
CA HIS A 182 25.37 -14.69 1.42
C HIS A 182 23.91 -14.32 1.16
N LEU A 183 23.62 -13.21 0.48
CA LEU A 183 22.27 -12.81 0.14
C LEU A 183 21.57 -13.82 -0.78
N ALA A 184 22.28 -14.40 -1.75
CA ALA A 184 21.77 -15.47 -2.61
C ALA A 184 21.43 -16.74 -1.82
N ALA A 185 22.26 -17.14 -0.84
CA ALA A 185 21.99 -18.27 0.04
C ALA A 185 20.72 -18.09 0.89
N HIS A 186 20.30 -16.84 1.11
CA HIS A 186 19.08 -16.46 1.81
C HIS A 186 17.92 -16.07 0.86
N GLY A 187 17.99 -16.49 -0.41
CA GLY A 187 16.92 -16.32 -1.39
C GLY A 187 16.70 -14.87 -1.81
N TRP A 188 17.74 -14.04 -1.78
CA TRP A 188 17.69 -12.62 -2.12
C TRP A 188 16.73 -11.80 -1.24
N ASN A 189 16.37 -12.31 -0.05
CA ASN A 189 15.55 -11.61 0.91
C ASN A 189 16.39 -11.18 2.12
N PRO A 190 16.66 -9.87 2.30
CA PRO A 190 17.40 -9.37 3.46
C PRO A 190 16.77 -9.72 4.81
N LEU A 191 15.44 -9.92 4.87
CA LEU A 191 14.73 -10.33 6.08
C LEU A 191 15.11 -11.74 6.56
N HIS A 192 15.70 -12.56 5.69
CA HIS A 192 16.15 -13.90 6.04
C HIS A 192 17.62 -13.92 6.48
N LEU A 193 18.34 -12.80 6.38
CA LEU A 193 19.72 -12.73 6.83
C LEU A 193 19.77 -12.73 8.37
N PRO A 194 20.68 -13.52 8.98
CA PRO A 194 20.91 -13.42 10.41
C PRO A 194 21.55 -12.06 10.73
N ALA A 195 21.10 -11.39 11.80
CA ALA A 195 21.62 -10.08 12.19
C ALA A 195 23.15 -10.06 12.38
N SER A 196 23.73 -11.19 12.82
CA SER A 196 25.19 -11.36 12.98
C SER A 196 25.99 -11.29 11.66
N ALA A 197 25.31 -11.40 10.51
CA ALA A 197 25.93 -11.34 9.20
C ALA A 197 25.72 -9.99 8.49
N VAL A 198 25.12 -9.02 9.17
CA VAL A 198 24.85 -7.68 8.65
C VAL A 198 25.78 -6.69 9.34
N ASP A 199 26.66 -6.03 8.58
CA ASP A 199 27.60 -5.04 9.11
C ASP A 199 26.88 -3.81 9.67
N PHE A 200 25.82 -3.37 8.98
CA PHE A 200 25.00 -2.20 9.32
C PHE A 200 23.53 -2.54 9.12
N ASP A 201 22.81 -2.75 10.22
CA ASP A 201 21.38 -3.05 10.18
C ASP A 201 20.56 -1.75 10.16
N LEU A 202 19.91 -1.49 9.03
CA LEU A 202 19.00 -0.36 8.80
C LEU A 202 17.57 -0.86 8.55
N LEU A 203 17.26 -2.11 8.94
CA LEU A 203 15.95 -2.70 8.71
C LEU A 203 14.85 -1.97 9.48
N SER A 204 15.13 -1.60 10.73
CA SER A 204 14.19 -0.89 11.59
C SER A 204 14.91 -0.10 12.68
N ASP A 205 14.30 1.01 13.08
CA ASP A 205 14.63 1.76 14.29
C ASP A 205 13.98 1.18 15.56
N SER A 206 13.12 0.15 15.43
CA SER A 206 12.49 -0.56 16.54
C SER A 206 13.47 -1.53 17.20
N TRP A 207 14.32 -1.02 18.09
CA TRP A 207 15.39 -1.77 18.73
C TRP A 207 14.88 -2.94 19.58
N ALA A 208 13.63 -2.90 20.05
CA ALA A 208 13.02 -3.99 20.81
C ALA A 208 12.75 -5.27 19.99
N GLU A 209 12.71 -5.17 18.66
CA GLU A 209 12.51 -6.30 17.75
C GLU A 209 13.84 -6.94 17.29
N LEU A 210 14.98 -6.36 17.69
CA LEU A 210 16.29 -6.90 17.36
C LEU A 210 16.59 -8.15 18.20
N ASP A 211 16.97 -9.25 17.54
CA ASP A 211 17.41 -10.48 18.18
C ASP A 211 18.85 -10.34 18.72
N ARG A 212 18.99 -9.55 19.79
CA ARG A 212 20.25 -9.32 20.49
C ARG A 212 20.16 -9.67 21.97
N PRO A 213 21.23 -10.26 22.58
CA PRO A 213 21.22 -10.65 23.99
C PRO A 213 20.93 -9.51 24.97
N ASP A 214 21.42 -8.30 24.70
CA ASP A 214 21.21 -7.11 25.55
C ASP A 214 19.77 -6.59 25.47
N VAL A 215 19.16 -6.61 24.29
CA VAL A 215 17.73 -6.29 24.11
C VAL A 215 16.86 -7.32 24.85
N ALA A 216 17.15 -8.61 24.67
CA ALA A 216 16.43 -9.69 25.35
C ALA A 216 16.51 -9.56 26.88
N ALA A 217 17.70 -9.26 27.42
CA ALA A 217 17.91 -9.06 28.85
C ALA A 217 17.13 -7.84 29.40
N ARG A 218 17.16 -6.71 28.68
CA ARG A 218 16.40 -5.51 29.07
C ARG A 218 14.89 -5.76 29.04
N THR A 219 14.38 -6.40 27.99
CA THR A 219 12.96 -6.76 27.85
C THR A 219 12.52 -7.71 28.97
N ALA A 220 13.34 -8.71 29.33
CA ALA A 220 13.06 -9.60 30.45
C ALA A 220 13.00 -8.85 31.79
N ALA A 221 13.93 -7.93 32.04
CA ALA A 221 13.92 -7.10 33.25
C ALA A 221 12.67 -6.22 33.35
N LEU A 222 12.26 -5.58 32.24
CA LEU A 222 11.05 -4.75 32.19
C LEU A 222 9.77 -5.59 32.41
N ARG A 223 9.69 -6.78 31.82
CA ARG A 223 8.55 -7.70 32.04
C ARG A 223 8.46 -8.15 33.49
N ALA A 224 9.60 -8.56 34.09
CA ALA A 224 9.64 -8.93 35.49
C ALA A 224 9.20 -7.77 36.41
N ALA A 225 9.61 -6.53 36.11
CA ALA A 225 9.17 -5.35 36.87
C ALA A 225 7.67 -5.07 36.75
N ALA A 226 7.05 -5.38 35.60
CA ALA A 226 5.63 -5.21 35.37
C ALA A 226 4.77 -6.31 36.03
N GLU A 227 5.22 -7.57 36.03
CA GLU A 227 4.47 -8.72 36.58
C GLU A 227 4.21 -8.63 38.08
N HIS A 228 5.09 -7.98 38.83
CA HIS A 228 4.99 -7.87 40.30
C HIS A 228 4.09 -6.72 40.75
N ARG A 229 3.39 -6.03 39.83
CA ARG A 229 2.55 -4.88 40.15
C ARG A 229 1.06 -5.22 40.28
N PRO A 230 0.37 -4.59 41.25
CA PRO A 230 -1.08 -4.57 41.27
C PRO A 230 -1.65 -3.91 40.00
N THR A 231 -2.75 -4.45 39.49
CA THR A 231 -3.50 -3.86 38.37
C THR A 231 -3.89 -2.41 38.70
N GLY A 232 -3.55 -1.47 37.81
CA GLY A 232 -3.89 -0.05 37.96
C GLY A 232 -2.82 0.82 38.63
N GLN A 233 -1.67 0.27 39.02
CA GLN A 233 -0.50 1.07 39.42
C GLN A 233 0.45 1.31 38.24
N THR A 234 0.81 2.58 38.01
CA THR A 234 1.83 2.99 37.03
C THR A 234 3.21 2.44 37.41
N LEU A 235 4.19 2.42 36.49
CA LEU A 235 5.59 2.16 36.84
C LEU A 235 6.20 3.34 37.59
N ASP A 236 7.06 3.08 38.57
CA ASP A 236 7.80 4.13 39.29
C ASP A 236 8.75 4.83 38.32
N GLY A 237 8.85 6.16 38.42
CA GLY A 237 9.67 6.96 37.50
C GLY A 237 9.01 7.28 36.15
N LEU A 238 7.72 6.94 35.97
CA LEU A 238 6.90 7.45 34.85
C LEU A 238 6.23 8.79 35.14
N ASP A 239 6.70 9.53 36.15
CA ASP A 239 6.26 10.90 36.48
C ASP A 239 6.45 11.90 35.32
N LEU A 240 7.13 11.47 34.25
CA LEU A 240 7.32 12.21 33.01
C LEU A 240 6.04 12.26 32.16
N LEU A 241 5.09 11.34 32.33
CA LEU A 241 3.88 11.26 31.50
C LEU A 241 2.73 12.03 32.16
N PRO A 242 2.04 12.93 31.44
CA PRO A 242 0.99 13.79 32.01
C PRO A 242 -0.36 13.07 32.20
N PHE A 243 -0.37 11.78 32.55
CA PHE A 243 -1.58 10.95 32.63
C PHE A 243 -1.80 10.39 34.04
N SER A 244 -3.07 10.35 34.46
CA SER A 244 -3.48 9.80 35.76
C SER A 244 -3.39 8.28 35.84
N CYS A 245 -3.35 7.60 34.69
CA CYS A 245 -3.26 6.15 34.57
C CYS A 245 -2.26 5.79 33.48
N VAL A 246 -1.32 4.90 33.80
CA VAL A 246 -0.37 4.36 32.84
C VAL A 246 -0.34 2.85 33.00
N VAL A 247 -0.49 2.13 31.89
CA VAL A 247 -0.52 0.67 31.86
C VAL A 247 0.66 0.16 31.04
N PRO A 248 1.65 -0.51 31.65
CA PRO A 248 2.74 -1.10 30.90
C PRO A 248 2.23 -2.28 30.05
N THR A 249 2.72 -2.39 28.83
CA THR A 249 2.40 -3.51 27.93
C THR A 249 3.68 -4.08 27.31
N PRO A 250 3.64 -5.31 26.77
CA PRO A 250 4.83 -5.93 26.18
C PRO A 250 5.36 -5.26 24.89
N SER A 251 4.54 -4.45 24.21
CA SER A 251 4.91 -3.74 22.97
C SER A 251 3.88 -2.65 22.63
N GLY A 252 4.23 -1.71 21.74
CA GLY A 252 3.29 -0.70 21.22
C GLY A 252 2.01 -1.33 20.64
N ARG A 253 2.14 -2.36 19.80
CA ARG A 253 1.01 -3.13 19.26
C ARG A 253 0.10 -3.71 20.35
N ALA A 254 0.67 -4.17 21.47
CA ALA A 254 -0.14 -4.66 22.60
C ALA A 254 -0.90 -3.52 23.30
N ALA A 255 -0.30 -2.32 23.39
CA ALA A 255 -0.98 -1.12 23.89
C ALA A 255 -2.14 -0.70 22.98
N GLU A 256 -1.93 -0.66 21.66
CA GLU A 256 -2.97 -0.36 20.66
C GLU A 256 -4.18 -1.31 20.79
N ALA A 257 -3.92 -2.62 20.85
CA ALA A 257 -4.95 -3.62 20.98
C ALA A 257 -5.68 -3.55 22.33
N ALA A 258 -4.95 -3.25 23.42
CA ALA A 258 -5.56 -3.05 24.73
C ALA A 258 -6.47 -1.81 24.76
N LEU A 259 -6.02 -0.70 24.15
CA LEU A 259 -6.80 0.53 24.03
C LEU A 259 -8.09 0.27 23.22
N CYS A 260 -7.96 -0.30 22.02
CA CYS A 260 -9.11 -0.58 21.15
C CYS A 260 -10.13 -1.52 21.81
N ARG A 261 -9.65 -2.55 22.54
CA ARG A 261 -10.51 -3.49 23.27
C ARG A 261 -11.27 -2.84 24.41
N ALA A 262 -10.63 -1.92 25.13
CA ALA A 262 -11.20 -1.25 26.29
C ALA A 262 -12.04 -0.02 25.92
N TRP A 263 -11.93 0.47 24.68
CA TRP A 263 -12.56 1.71 24.28
C TRP A 263 -14.10 1.61 24.35
N PRO A 264 -14.78 2.55 25.01
CA PRO A 264 -16.23 2.54 25.05
C PRO A 264 -16.75 2.74 23.61
N HIS A 265 -17.50 1.77 23.09
CA HIS A 265 -18.00 1.81 21.72
C HIS A 265 -18.93 3.02 21.50
N ARG A 266 -18.37 4.15 21.04
CA ARG A 266 -19.07 5.41 20.69
C ARG A 266 -19.41 5.50 19.20
N GLY A 267 -19.27 4.40 18.48
CA GLY A 267 -19.44 4.29 17.04
C GLY A 267 -18.23 3.59 16.41
N PRO A 268 -18.30 3.22 15.12
CA PRO A 268 -17.25 2.45 14.47
C PRO A 268 -16.12 3.33 13.92
N VAL A 269 -16.31 4.63 13.71
CA VAL A 269 -15.35 5.41 12.91
C VAL A 269 -14.16 5.84 13.77
N VAL A 270 -12.94 5.61 13.28
CA VAL A 270 -11.72 6.21 13.85
C VAL A 270 -11.12 7.11 12.80
N LEU A 271 -11.09 8.43 13.06
CA LEU A 271 -10.39 9.36 12.20
C LEU A 271 -8.89 9.25 12.42
N HIS A 272 -8.06 9.36 11.37
CA HIS A 272 -6.61 9.26 11.55
C HIS A 272 -5.75 9.94 10.48
N ASN A 273 -4.49 10.25 10.80
CA ASN A 273 -3.52 10.89 9.90
C ASN A 273 -2.64 9.91 9.11
N SER A 274 -3.16 8.75 8.69
CA SER A 274 -2.38 7.61 8.14
C SER A 274 -1.49 6.91 9.17
N LEU A 275 -2.09 6.13 10.07
CA LEU A 275 -1.38 5.45 11.15
C LEU A 275 -0.44 4.35 10.63
N PHE A 276 0.45 3.89 11.51
CA PHE A 276 1.23 2.69 11.32
C PHE A 276 0.35 1.43 11.11
N PRO A 277 0.78 0.43 10.31
CA PRO A 277 -0.06 -0.73 9.97
C PRO A 277 -0.65 -1.51 11.15
N THR A 278 0.02 -1.56 12.31
CA THR A 278 -0.48 -2.29 13.49
C THR A 278 -1.78 -1.72 14.03
N TRP A 279 -1.97 -0.39 13.93
CA TRP A 279 -3.24 0.25 14.27
C TRP A 279 -4.40 -0.22 13.41
N TYR A 280 -4.19 -0.42 12.11
CA TYR A 280 -5.28 -0.92 11.24
C TYR A 280 -5.72 -2.32 11.66
N PHE A 281 -4.79 -3.20 12.05
CA PHE A 281 -5.15 -4.51 12.58
C PHE A 281 -5.93 -4.37 13.89
N SER A 282 -5.42 -3.58 14.84
CA SER A 282 -6.09 -3.31 16.11
C SER A 282 -7.50 -2.72 15.93
N HIS A 283 -7.68 -1.80 14.99
CA HIS A 283 -8.97 -1.22 14.66
C HIS A 283 -9.94 -2.26 14.11
N LEU A 284 -9.55 -2.98 13.06
CA LEU A 284 -10.42 -3.92 12.38
C LEU A 284 -10.82 -5.10 13.29
N ASP A 285 -9.88 -5.63 14.07
CA ASP A 285 -10.14 -6.72 15.02
C ASP A 285 -11.15 -6.35 16.11
N HIS A 286 -11.31 -5.05 16.41
CA HIS A 286 -12.23 -4.55 17.43
C HIS A 286 -13.43 -3.79 16.83
N GLY A 287 -13.68 -3.96 15.52
CA GLY A 287 -14.88 -3.44 14.86
C GLY A 287 -14.84 -1.95 14.52
N PHE A 288 -13.66 -1.33 14.54
CA PHE A 288 -13.47 0.05 14.09
C PHE A 288 -13.20 0.11 12.58
N THR A 289 -13.62 1.22 11.99
CA THR A 289 -13.44 1.60 10.59
C THR A 289 -12.49 2.79 10.55
N PRO A 290 -11.21 2.58 10.18
CA PRO A 290 -10.25 3.66 10.06
C PRO A 290 -10.59 4.52 8.84
N THR A 291 -10.68 5.83 9.06
CA THR A 291 -11.06 6.84 8.09
C THR A 291 -10.01 7.95 8.06
N ALA A 292 -9.32 8.09 6.92
CA ALA A 292 -8.22 9.03 6.81
C ALA A 292 -8.67 10.50 6.85
N VAL A 293 -7.85 11.33 7.50
CA VAL A 293 -7.81 12.79 7.43
C VAL A 293 -6.60 13.19 6.62
N ARG A 294 -6.77 14.17 5.73
CA ARG A 294 -5.71 14.65 4.85
C ARG A 294 -4.68 15.47 5.62
N ARG A 295 -3.46 15.45 5.11
CA ARG A 295 -2.42 16.40 5.51
C ARG A 295 -2.69 17.78 4.91
N ALA A 296 -2.24 18.82 5.59
CA ALA A 296 -2.26 20.17 5.10
C ALA A 296 -1.40 20.28 3.83
N ALA A 297 -1.92 20.94 2.81
CA ALA A 297 -1.15 21.20 1.59
C ALA A 297 -0.10 22.30 1.84
N ASP A 298 1.15 22.02 1.45
CA ASP A 298 2.22 22.99 1.16
C ASP A 298 2.29 24.23 2.07
N ARG A 299 2.67 24.07 3.35
CA ARG A 299 2.93 25.22 4.23
C ARG A 299 4.32 25.24 4.83
N ASP A 300 4.80 24.12 5.36
CA ASP A 300 6.06 24.08 6.09
C ASP A 300 6.96 22.92 5.60
N PRO A 301 8.23 23.17 5.22
CA PRO A 301 9.14 22.11 4.78
C PRO A 301 9.55 21.15 5.91
N VAL A 302 9.44 21.57 7.17
CA VAL A 302 9.72 20.81 8.39
C VAL A 302 8.47 20.03 8.82
N PHE A 303 7.36 20.73 9.07
CA PHE A 303 6.13 20.15 9.63
C PHE A 303 5.19 19.57 8.57
N ARG A 304 5.72 18.65 7.76
CA ARG A 304 4.99 18.03 6.63
C ARG A 304 3.88 17.06 7.06
N GLY A 305 3.80 16.74 8.35
CA GLY A 305 2.81 15.86 8.95
C GLY A 305 1.53 16.58 9.40
N ASP A 306 1.52 17.92 9.38
CA ASP A 306 0.39 18.74 9.80
C ASP A 306 -0.92 18.31 9.11
N LEU A 307 -2.02 18.28 9.86
CA LEU A 307 -3.34 17.90 9.37
C LEU A 307 -4.03 19.09 8.69
N ASP A 308 -4.79 18.79 7.63
CA ASP A 308 -5.73 19.74 7.03
C ASP A 308 -6.94 19.90 7.96
N LEU A 309 -6.94 21.00 8.71
CA LEU A 309 -8.00 21.32 9.68
C LEU A 309 -9.36 21.52 9.01
N THR A 310 -9.41 21.99 7.76
CA THR A 310 -10.69 22.14 7.03
C THR A 310 -11.27 20.76 6.70
N HIS A 311 -10.42 19.84 6.25
CA HIS A 311 -10.84 18.47 6.00
C HIS A 311 -11.18 17.74 7.30
N LEU A 312 -10.43 17.96 8.38
CA LEU A 312 -10.74 17.41 9.70
C LEU A 312 -12.13 17.85 10.18
N ASP A 313 -12.42 19.15 10.15
CA ASP A 313 -13.72 19.70 10.54
C ASP A 313 -14.86 19.11 9.70
N ALA A 314 -14.67 19.01 8.37
CA ALA A 314 -15.64 18.39 7.48
C ALA A 314 -15.90 16.91 7.83
N ARG A 315 -14.85 16.14 8.18
CA ARG A 315 -15.00 14.73 8.60
C ARG A 315 -15.69 14.57 9.94
N LEU A 316 -15.36 15.43 10.90
CA LEU A 316 -16.01 15.46 12.21
C LEU A 316 -17.51 15.78 12.08
N ALA A 317 -17.87 16.69 11.17
CA ALA A 317 -19.26 17.01 10.87
C ALA A 317 -19.99 15.87 10.11
N GLU A 318 -19.35 15.27 9.11
CA GLU A 318 -19.92 14.18 8.28
C GLU A 318 -20.25 12.93 9.12
N ASP A 319 -19.33 12.53 10.00
CA ASP A 319 -19.45 11.33 10.84
C ASP A 319 -19.89 11.64 12.28
N ALA A 320 -20.51 12.80 12.52
CA ALA A 320 -20.95 13.24 13.84
C ALA A 320 -21.78 12.14 14.57
N GLY A 321 -21.40 11.83 15.80
CA GLY A 321 -22.04 10.78 16.62
C GLY A 321 -21.66 9.33 16.25
N ARG A 322 -20.80 9.11 15.24
CA ARG A 322 -20.28 7.79 14.85
C ARG A 322 -18.79 7.62 15.12
N ILE A 323 -18.10 8.69 15.51
CA ILE A 323 -16.66 8.71 15.72
C ILE A 323 -16.33 8.21 17.13
N ALA A 324 -15.54 7.15 17.22
CA ALA A 324 -15.05 6.59 18.47
C ALA A 324 -13.97 7.49 19.09
N PHE A 325 -13.00 7.89 18.27
CA PHE A 325 -11.89 8.78 18.59
C PHE A 325 -11.19 9.25 17.31
N LEU A 326 -10.39 10.32 17.44
CA LEU A 326 -9.40 10.76 16.46
C LEU A 326 -8.04 10.25 16.92
N CYS A 327 -7.33 9.52 16.08
CA CYS A 327 -6.00 8.98 16.37
C CYS A 327 -4.93 9.67 15.51
N VAL A 328 -3.98 10.35 16.14
CA VAL A 328 -2.92 11.08 15.44
C VAL A 328 -1.57 10.50 15.84
N GLU A 329 -0.80 10.05 14.84
CA GLU A 329 0.57 9.59 15.04
C GLU A 329 1.57 10.75 14.94
N VAL A 330 2.48 10.83 15.92
CA VAL A 330 3.49 11.88 16.04
C VAL A 330 4.89 11.29 16.29
N SER A 331 5.88 11.50 15.42
CA SER A 331 5.78 11.92 14.00
C SER A 331 5.19 10.81 13.13
N ASN A 332 4.60 11.16 11.97
CA ASN A 332 3.89 10.18 11.15
C ASN A 332 4.83 9.21 10.42
N ASN A 333 4.84 7.92 10.79
CA ASN A 333 5.69 6.91 10.17
C ASN A 333 5.34 6.65 8.70
N ALA A 334 4.06 6.57 8.35
CA ALA A 334 3.61 6.25 6.99
C ALA A 334 4.08 7.29 5.96
N ASP A 335 4.28 8.53 6.39
CA ASP A 335 4.79 9.66 5.61
C ASP A 335 6.30 9.89 5.79
N GLY A 336 7.04 8.88 6.26
CA GLY A 336 8.50 8.92 6.39
C GLY A 336 8.99 9.72 7.59
N GLY A 337 8.26 9.66 8.71
CA GLY A 337 8.59 10.38 9.94
C GLY A 337 8.24 11.87 9.85
N ALA A 338 7.21 12.22 9.08
CA ALA A 338 6.81 13.62 8.91
C ALA A 338 6.30 14.19 10.24
N ALA A 339 6.97 15.22 10.75
CA ALA A 339 6.60 15.85 12.01
C ALA A 339 5.39 16.78 11.87
N LEU A 340 4.69 16.95 12.98
CA LEU A 340 3.60 17.90 13.17
C LEU A 340 4.11 19.07 14.00
N SER A 341 3.68 20.29 13.69
CA SER A 341 3.88 21.46 14.55
C SER A 341 3.04 21.35 15.82
N TYR A 342 3.48 22.01 16.90
CA TYR A 342 2.69 22.11 18.12
C TYR A 342 1.39 22.89 17.86
N GLU A 343 1.48 24.02 17.15
CA GLU A 343 0.32 24.81 16.73
C GLU A 343 -0.74 23.96 16.01
N ASN A 344 -0.33 23.12 15.04
CA ASN A 344 -1.28 22.27 14.32
C ASN A 344 -1.93 21.24 15.23
N LEU A 345 -1.17 20.56 16.09
CA LEU A 345 -1.74 19.54 16.98
C LEU A 345 -2.68 20.16 18.03
N ALA A 346 -2.36 21.37 18.52
CA ALA A 346 -3.25 22.13 19.40
C ALA A 346 -4.56 22.51 18.69
N ALA A 347 -4.50 22.93 17.42
CA ALA A 347 -5.69 23.24 16.62
C ALA A 347 -6.52 21.98 16.28
N VAL A 348 -5.86 20.83 16.09
CA VAL A 348 -6.52 19.52 15.96
C VAL A 348 -7.30 19.19 17.24
N ARG A 349 -6.67 19.38 18.41
CA ARG A 349 -7.32 19.20 19.72
C ARG A 349 -8.55 20.09 19.88
N GLU A 350 -8.40 21.40 19.65
CA GLU A 350 -9.51 22.35 19.73
C GLU A 350 -10.65 21.96 18.77
N THR A 351 -10.29 21.51 17.56
CA THR A 351 -11.27 21.08 16.57
C THR A 351 -12.02 19.83 17.03
N ALA A 352 -11.35 18.83 17.60
CA ALA A 352 -11.97 17.62 18.14
C ALA A 352 -12.89 17.92 19.34
N ASP A 353 -12.49 18.86 20.21
CA ASP A 353 -13.27 19.29 21.38
C ASP A 353 -14.64 19.85 21.01
N ARG A 354 -14.72 20.64 19.92
CA ARG A 354 -15.99 21.22 19.44
C ARG A 354 -17.04 20.15 19.10
N TYR A 355 -16.61 18.94 18.77
CA TYR A 355 -17.49 17.79 18.47
C TYR A 355 -17.55 16.76 19.60
N GLY A 356 -16.85 16.99 20.72
CA GLY A 356 -16.77 16.05 21.84
C GLY A 356 -16.12 14.70 21.47
N VAL A 357 -15.19 14.72 20.49
CA VAL A 357 -14.47 13.53 20.03
C VAL A 357 -13.13 13.45 20.76
N PRO A 358 -12.81 12.33 21.46
CA PRO A 358 -11.53 12.19 22.12
C PRO A 358 -10.36 12.13 21.14
N LEU A 359 -9.23 12.73 21.53
CA LEU A 359 -7.96 12.67 20.82
C LEU A 359 -7.05 11.61 21.44
N VAL A 360 -6.63 10.65 20.62
CA VAL A 360 -5.63 9.63 20.94
C VAL A 360 -4.34 9.95 20.18
N LEU A 361 -3.19 9.87 20.83
CA LEU A 361 -1.91 9.90 20.13
C LEU A 361 -1.25 8.53 20.08
N ASP A 362 -0.72 8.20 18.90
CA ASP A 362 0.43 7.31 18.83
C ASP A 362 1.68 8.17 18.97
N ALA A 363 2.31 8.07 20.14
CA ALA A 363 3.45 8.90 20.52
C ALA A 363 4.77 8.13 20.47
N THR A 364 4.85 7.08 19.65
CA THR A 364 6.06 6.26 19.47
C THR A 364 7.29 7.11 19.11
N ARG A 365 7.13 8.18 18.31
CA ARG A 365 8.21 9.10 17.91
C ARG A 365 8.00 10.53 18.41
N VAL A 366 7.38 10.69 19.58
CA VAL A 366 7.06 12.01 20.13
C VAL A 366 8.32 12.84 20.42
N LEU A 367 9.42 12.19 20.79
CA LEU A 367 10.70 12.87 21.04
C LEU A 367 11.30 13.45 19.75
N ASP A 368 11.27 12.69 18.65
CA ASP A 368 11.75 13.17 17.35
C ASP A 368 10.92 14.37 16.86
N ASN A 369 9.60 14.30 17.06
CA ASN A 369 8.71 15.40 16.75
C ASN A 369 9.00 16.64 17.62
N ALA A 370 9.23 16.44 18.92
CA ALA A 370 9.57 17.50 19.87
C ALA A 370 10.91 18.18 19.54
N VAL A 371 11.92 17.43 19.08
CA VAL A 371 13.20 18.00 18.60
C VAL A 371 12.92 19.02 17.49
N LEU A 372 12.15 18.63 16.46
CA LEU A 372 11.85 19.54 15.35
C LEU A 372 11.06 20.77 15.80
N ILE A 373 10.13 20.63 16.75
CA ILE A 373 9.45 21.78 17.35
C ILE A 373 10.44 22.69 18.09
N THR A 374 11.34 22.15 18.91
CA THR A 374 12.33 22.95 19.65
C THR A 374 13.36 23.64 18.77
N GLU A 375 13.58 23.15 17.55
CA GLU A 375 14.50 23.75 16.58
C GLU A 375 13.83 24.78 15.67
N HIS A 376 12.57 24.56 15.31
CA HIS A 376 11.92 25.29 14.21
C HIS A 376 10.73 26.16 14.63
N GLU A 377 10.02 25.85 15.71
CA GLU A 377 8.84 26.59 16.15
C GLU A 377 9.24 27.70 17.15
N ASP A 378 9.00 28.97 16.80
CA ASP A 378 9.55 30.12 17.53
C ASP A 378 9.14 30.15 19.00
N ASP A 379 7.89 29.81 19.31
CA ASP A 379 7.37 29.79 20.69
C ASP A 379 7.99 28.68 21.56
N HIS A 380 8.64 27.70 20.93
CA HIS A 380 9.21 26.53 21.59
C HIS A 380 10.73 26.47 21.45
N ARG A 381 11.34 27.46 20.79
CA ARG A 381 12.74 27.41 20.40
C ARG A 381 13.67 27.38 21.61
N GLY A 382 14.56 26.38 21.65
CA GLY A 382 15.56 26.23 22.71
C GLY A 382 14.98 25.76 24.06
N ARG A 383 13.71 25.34 24.11
CA ARG A 383 13.15 24.61 25.26
C ARG A 383 13.75 23.19 25.33
N GLU A 384 13.68 22.60 26.52
CA GLU A 384 14.06 21.18 26.70
C GLU A 384 13.09 20.27 25.93
N VAL A 385 13.63 19.33 25.16
CA VAL A 385 12.86 18.40 24.31
C VAL A 385 11.83 17.62 25.11
N LEU A 386 12.18 17.20 26.33
CA LEU A 386 11.26 16.48 27.22
C LEU A 386 10.08 17.34 27.66
N ASP A 387 10.26 18.64 27.85
CA ASP A 387 9.16 19.54 28.22
C ASP A 387 8.19 19.73 27.05
N VAL A 388 8.72 19.89 25.84
CA VAL A 388 7.89 19.98 24.62
C VAL A 388 7.16 18.65 24.35
N ALA A 389 7.81 17.51 24.56
CA ALA A 389 7.17 16.21 24.46
C ALA A 389 6.02 16.06 25.47
N ARG A 390 6.19 16.54 26.71
CA ARG A 390 5.09 16.56 27.69
C ARG A 390 3.94 17.44 27.27
N ASP A 391 4.21 18.61 26.70
CA ASP A 391 3.17 19.51 26.20
C ASP A 391 2.38 18.86 25.06
N LEU A 392 3.06 18.17 24.12
CA LEU A 392 2.40 17.40 23.06
C LEU A 392 1.50 16.29 23.64
N LEU A 393 2.02 15.52 24.59
CA LEU A 393 1.26 14.45 25.25
C LEU A 393 0.03 15.01 25.99
N ALA A 394 0.15 16.18 26.61
CA ALA A 394 -0.93 16.82 27.36
C ALA A 394 -2.12 17.27 26.49
N LEU A 395 -1.96 17.33 25.16
CA LEU A 395 -3.08 17.58 24.24
C LEU A 395 -4.03 16.37 24.10
N ALA A 396 -3.56 15.16 24.43
CA ALA A 396 -4.29 13.92 24.20
C ALA A 396 -5.12 13.48 25.41
N ASP A 397 -6.24 12.78 25.14
CA ASP A 397 -7.03 12.12 26.18
C ASP A 397 -6.48 10.72 26.51
N ALA A 398 -5.81 10.08 25.55
CA ALA A 398 -5.09 8.82 25.74
C ALA A 398 -3.90 8.72 24.78
N VAL A 399 -2.91 7.92 25.15
CA VAL A 399 -1.70 7.72 24.34
C VAL A 399 -1.27 6.27 24.34
N THR A 400 -0.80 5.79 23.19
CA THR A 400 0.02 4.59 23.10
C THR A 400 1.46 4.97 22.73
N ILE A 401 2.43 4.32 23.35
CA ILE A 401 3.86 4.59 23.11
C ILE A 401 4.57 3.25 22.92
N SER A 402 5.21 3.04 21.77
CA SER A 402 6.30 2.07 21.71
C SER A 402 7.57 2.74 22.22
N LEU A 403 8.15 2.20 23.29
CA LEU A 403 9.43 2.69 23.83
C LEU A 403 10.64 2.13 23.08
N SER A 404 10.37 1.34 22.03
CA SER A 404 11.33 0.58 21.23
C SER A 404 12.14 1.44 20.28
#